data_AF-A0A352L436-F1
#
_entry.id   AF-A0A352L436-F1
#
_cell.length_a   1.000
_cell.length_b   1.000
_cell.length_c   1.000
_cell.angle_alpha   90.00
_cell.angle_beta   90.00
_cell.angle_gamma   90.00
#
_symmetry.space_group_name_H-M   'P 1'
#
loop_
_entity.id
_entity.type
_entity.pdbx_description
1 polymer ?
#
loop_
_entity_poly.entity_id
_entity_poly.type
_entity_poly.pdbx_seq_one_letter_code
_entity_poly.pdbx_strand_id
1 'polypeptide(L)'
;MRRAQFGLALLLATGCLWNPVLLMADEPFRPAPGSFPPLEKAHTYRGELVFVDHANRRGSLRVQGSGMFFRNDPDPFVMLPCGIVRYHGAPA
;
A
#
# COMPACT_ATOMS: atom_id res chain seq x y z
N MET A 1 -50.43 15.40 4.99
CA MET A 1 -49.14 15.89 4.44
C MET A 1 -47.95 14.91 4.58
N ARG A 2 -48.13 13.67 5.10
CA ARG A 2 -47.03 12.68 5.29
C ARG A 2 -46.77 11.70 4.15
N ARG A 3 -47.63 11.64 3.12
CA ARG A 3 -47.54 10.62 2.03
C ARG A 3 -46.45 10.92 0.99
N ALA A 4 -46.07 12.19 0.81
CA ALA A 4 -45.05 12.59 -0.17
C ALA A 4 -43.60 12.37 0.31
N GLN A 5 -43.35 12.35 1.62
CA GLN A 5 -42.01 12.12 2.19
C GLN A 5 -41.53 10.68 2.05
N PHE A 6 -42.44 9.70 2.04
CA PHE A 6 -42.07 8.28 1.88
C PHE A 6 -41.65 7.92 0.46
N GLY A 7 -42.21 8.58 -0.57
CA GLY A 7 -41.86 8.33 -1.97
C GLY A 7 -40.46 8.85 -2.35
N LEU A 8 -40.08 10.02 -1.82
CA LEU A 8 -38.75 10.61 -2.08
C LEU A 8 -37.62 9.83 -1.38
N ALA A 9 -37.88 9.30 -0.18
CA ALA A 9 -36.92 8.47 0.54
C ALA A 9 -36.66 7.12 -0.15
N LEU A 10 -37.70 6.53 -0.77
CA LEU A 10 -37.57 5.28 -1.51
C LEU A 10 -36.78 5.47 -2.82
N LEU A 11 -36.95 6.60 -3.51
CA LEU A 11 -36.17 6.93 -4.72
C LEU A 11 -34.69 7.19 -4.43
N LEU A 12 -34.35 7.83 -3.32
CA LEU A 12 -32.95 8.04 -2.89
C LEU A 12 -32.25 6.73 -2.48
N ALA A 13 -32.96 5.81 -1.80
CA ALA A 13 -32.42 4.51 -1.41
C ALA A 13 -32.18 3.58 -2.62
N THR A 14 -33.05 3.67 -3.65
CA THR A 14 -32.92 2.86 -4.88
C THR A 14 -31.78 3.36 -5.78
N GLY A 15 -31.44 4.66 -5.73
CA GLY A 15 -30.28 5.22 -6.44
C GLY A 15 -28.93 4.72 -5.90
N CYS A 16 -28.83 4.45 -4.59
CA CYS A 16 -27.63 3.88 -3.98
C CYS A 16 -27.39 2.41 -4.36
N LEU A 17 -28.44 1.68 -4.74
CA LEU A 17 -28.35 0.26 -5.14
C LEU A 17 -27.94 0.08 -6.61
N TRP A 18 -28.00 1.13 -7.44
CA TRP A 18 -27.69 1.05 -8.87
C TRP A 18 -26.30 1.60 -9.24
N ASN A 19 -25.56 2.17 -8.30
CA ASN A 19 -24.26 2.76 -8.59
C ASN A 19 -23.12 1.85 -8.08
N PRO A 20 -22.55 0.94 -8.89
CA PRO A 20 -21.45 0.07 -8.47
C PRO A 20 -20.10 0.81 -8.32
N VAL A 21 -20.09 2.14 -8.32
CA VAL A 21 -18.87 2.98 -8.29
C VAL A 21 -18.02 2.75 -7.03
N LEU A 22 -18.57 2.17 -5.97
CA LEU A 22 -17.91 2.08 -4.66
C LEU A 22 -17.14 0.77 -4.37
N LEU A 23 -17.23 -0.27 -5.21
CA LEU A 23 -16.63 -1.59 -4.93
C LEU A 23 -15.71 -2.11 -6.04
N MET A 24 -14.89 -1.26 -6.66
CA MET A 24 -13.76 -1.75 -7.46
C MET A 24 -12.54 -1.91 -6.53
N ALA A 25 -12.31 -3.14 -6.07
CA ALA A 25 -10.99 -3.51 -5.57
C ALA A 25 -10.04 -3.44 -6.77
N ASP A 26 -9.07 -2.52 -6.73
CA ASP A 26 -8.04 -2.41 -7.76
C ASP A 26 -7.35 -3.76 -7.96
N GLU A 27 -7.20 -4.20 -9.21
CA GLU A 27 -6.44 -5.41 -9.51
C GLU A 27 -4.99 -5.28 -9.01
N PRO A 28 -4.37 -6.35 -8.50
CA PRO A 28 -2.98 -6.31 -8.05
C PRO A 28 -2.05 -5.81 -9.16
N PHE A 29 -1.40 -4.66 -8.93
CA PHE A 29 -0.52 -4.06 -9.92
C PHE A 29 0.74 -4.91 -10.13
N ARG A 30 0.99 -5.32 -11.38
CA ARG A 30 2.20 -6.03 -11.81
C ARG A 30 3.00 -5.11 -12.75
N PRO A 31 4.23 -4.72 -12.38
CA PRO A 31 5.09 -3.91 -13.26
C PRO A 31 5.44 -4.65 -14.55
N ALA A 32 5.51 -3.93 -15.67
CA ALA A 32 6.03 -4.46 -16.92
C ALA A 32 7.53 -4.77 -16.80
N PRO A 33 8.04 -5.89 -17.36
CA PRO A 33 9.46 -6.23 -17.30
C PRO A 33 10.34 -5.11 -17.84
N GLY A 34 11.40 -4.75 -17.11
CA GLY A 34 12.37 -3.74 -17.52
C GLY A 34 11.89 -2.28 -17.40
N SER A 35 10.63 -2.04 -16.99
CA SER A 35 10.12 -0.69 -16.71
C SER A 35 9.99 -0.46 -15.21
N PHE A 36 10.26 0.77 -14.77
CA PHE A 36 10.06 1.14 -13.38
C PHE A 36 8.57 1.41 -13.12
N PRO A 37 8.02 0.94 -11.98
CA PRO A 37 6.64 1.25 -11.59
C PRO A 37 6.37 2.77 -11.56
N PRO A 38 5.16 3.22 -11.93
CA PRO A 38 4.73 4.59 -11.66
C PRO A 38 4.80 4.92 -10.17
N LEU A 39 5.14 6.17 -9.84
CA LEU A 39 5.28 6.63 -8.46
C LEU A 39 3.98 6.48 -7.64
N GLU A 40 2.83 6.60 -8.29
CA GLU A 40 1.50 6.44 -7.69
C GLU A 40 1.27 5.05 -7.10
N LYS A 41 1.99 4.04 -7.61
CA LYS A 41 1.93 2.66 -7.12
C LYS A 41 3.09 2.34 -6.16
N ALA A 42 3.88 3.34 -5.74
CA ALA A 42 4.95 3.16 -4.79
C ALA A 42 4.42 2.97 -3.36
N HIS A 43 4.98 2.00 -2.63
CA HIS A 43 4.67 1.76 -1.23
C HIS A 43 5.71 2.41 -0.32
N THR A 44 5.23 3.10 0.71
CA THR A 44 6.07 3.60 1.81
C THR A 44 5.85 2.73 3.03
N TYR A 45 6.92 2.08 3.50
CA TYR A 45 6.91 1.30 4.73
C TYR A 45 7.60 2.09 5.84
N ARG A 46 7.08 1.94 7.05
CA ARG A 46 7.71 2.43 8.28
C ARG A 46 8.10 1.23 9.13
N GLY A 47 9.28 1.28 9.75
CA GLY A 47 9.75 0.17 10.56
C GLY A 47 11.22 0.24 10.91
N GLU A 48 11.82 -0.93 11.13
CA GLU A 48 13.23 -1.09 11.46
C GLU A 48 13.93 -1.84 10.34
N LEU A 49 15.05 -1.30 9.89
CA LEU A 49 15.92 -1.99 8.94
C LEU A 49 16.78 -2.99 9.72
N VAL A 50 16.43 -4.28 9.61
CA VAL A 50 17.02 -5.35 10.43
C VAL A 50 18.36 -5.81 9.86
N PHE A 51 18.49 -5.83 8.54
CA PHE A 51 19.70 -6.26 7.85
C PHE A 51 19.84 -5.58 6.49
N VAL A 52 21.10 -5.30 6.11
CA VAL A 52 21.47 -4.82 4.77
C VAL A 52 22.78 -5.47 4.35
N ASP A 53 22.78 -6.05 3.16
CA ASP A 53 23.94 -6.51 2.44
C ASP A 53 24.06 -5.73 1.12
N HIS A 54 24.97 -4.76 1.13
CA HIS A 54 25.22 -3.91 -0.03
C HIS A 54 25.86 -4.65 -1.21
N ALA A 55 26.61 -5.72 -0.96
CA ALA A 55 27.29 -6.48 -2.00
C ALA A 55 26.30 -7.38 -2.75
N ASN A 56 25.46 -8.11 -2.01
CA ASN A 56 24.43 -8.97 -2.60
C ASN A 56 23.12 -8.23 -2.91
N ARG A 57 23.05 -6.93 -2.62
CA ARG A 57 21.88 -6.05 -2.85
C ARG A 57 20.60 -6.60 -2.18
N ARG A 58 20.75 -7.12 -0.97
CA ARG A 58 19.65 -7.72 -0.18
C ARG A 58 19.50 -6.99 1.14
N GLY A 59 18.30 -7.03 1.69
CA GLY A 59 18.06 -6.54 3.04
C GLY A 59 16.80 -7.15 3.63
N SER A 60 16.54 -6.84 4.89
CA SER A 60 15.27 -7.14 5.53
C SER A 60 14.76 -5.94 6.30
N LEU A 61 13.47 -5.67 6.12
CA LEU A 61 12.75 -4.60 6.79
C LEU A 61 11.68 -5.22 7.68
N ARG A 62 11.68 -4.88 8.95
CA ARG A 62 10.56 -5.21 9.82
C ARG A 62 9.53 -4.09 9.75
N VAL A 63 8.42 -4.36 9.09
CA VAL A 63 7.34 -3.38 8.93
C VAL A 63 6.58 -3.19 10.25
N GLN A 64 6.30 -1.93 10.58
CA GLN A 64 5.48 -1.56 11.73
C GLN A 64 4.04 -2.05 11.53
N GLY A 65 3.63 -3.04 12.33
CA GLY A 65 2.26 -3.53 12.41
C GLY A 65 1.48 -2.95 13.59
N SER A 66 0.20 -3.33 13.71
CA SER A 66 -0.66 -3.01 14.86
C SER A 66 -0.32 -3.81 16.13
N GLY A 67 0.51 -4.85 16.00
CA GLY A 67 0.99 -5.69 17.11
C GLY A 67 2.27 -5.18 17.77
N MET A 68 2.85 -6.00 18.65
CA MET A 68 4.12 -5.68 19.31
C MET A 68 5.27 -5.75 18.30
N PHE A 69 5.94 -4.61 18.08
CA PHE A 69 6.97 -4.40 17.06
C PHE A 69 8.08 -5.46 17.01
N PHE A 70 8.42 -6.07 18.15
CA PHE A 70 9.48 -7.07 18.28
C PHE A 70 9.07 -8.51 17.91
N ARG A 71 7.79 -8.76 17.64
CA ARG A 71 7.28 -10.10 17.26
C ARG A 71 7.02 -10.28 15.76
N ASN A 72 7.10 -9.22 14.97
CA ASN A 72 6.96 -9.35 13.53
C ASN A 72 8.25 -9.91 12.92
N ASP A 73 8.11 -10.92 12.08
CA ASP A 73 9.22 -11.45 11.30
C ASP A 73 9.71 -10.38 10.31
N PRO A 74 11.03 -10.28 10.05
CA PRO A 74 11.56 -9.35 9.06
C PRO A 74 11.16 -9.76 7.64
N ASP A 75 10.68 -8.81 6.84
CA ASP A 75 10.35 -9.05 5.44
C ASP A 75 11.60 -8.86 4.56
N PRO A 76 12.00 -9.87 3.78
CA PRO A 76 13.15 -9.74 2.88
C PRO A 76 12.82 -8.86 1.67
N PHE A 77 13.78 -8.03 1.26
CA PHE A 77 13.69 -7.24 0.03
C PHE A 77 15.00 -7.26 -0.76
N VAL A 78 14.87 -6.94 -2.06
CA VAL A 78 16.00 -6.82 -2.98
C VAL A 78 16.12 -5.37 -3.43
N MET A 79 17.34 -4.85 -3.41
CA MET A 79 17.62 -3.51 -3.88
C MET A 79 17.84 -3.51 -5.39
N LEU A 80 17.20 -2.56 -6.08
CA LEU A 80 17.56 -2.25 -7.46
C LEU A 80 19.03 -1.85 -7.56
N PRO A 81 19.69 -1.94 -8.73
CA PRO A 81 21.08 -1.50 -8.91
C PRO A 81 21.34 -0.05 -8.47
N CYS A 82 20.36 0.84 -8.64
CA CYS A 82 20.43 2.25 -8.22
C CYS A 82 19.85 2.55 -6.82
N GLY A 83 19.35 1.55 -6.10
CA GLY A 83 18.80 1.73 -4.75
C GLY A 83 19.86 2.19 -3.75
N ILE A 84 19.49 3.07 -2.82
CA ILE A 84 20.38 3.62 -1.79
C ILE A 84 19.69 3.50 -0.44
N VAL A 85 20.43 3.01 0.56
CA VAL A 85 20.04 3.08 1.97
C VAL A 85 20.73 4.30 2.59
N ARG A 86 19.98 5.12 3.34
CA ARG A 86 20.51 6.31 4.00
C ARG A 86 20.29 6.22 5.50
N TYR A 87 21.32 6.53 6.27
CA TYR A 87 21.26 6.69 7.71
C TYR A 87 21.41 8.18 8.06
N HIS A 88 20.40 8.76 8.71
CA HIS A 88 20.34 10.20 9.02
C HIS A 88 20.68 11.14 7.85
N GLY A 89 20.31 10.75 6.63
CA GLY A 89 20.56 11.55 5.42
C GLY A 89 21.96 11.34 4.80
N ALA A 90 22.88 10.65 5.45
CA ALA A 90 24.11 10.18 4.80
C ALA A 90 23.88 8.81 4.13
N PRO A 91 24.58 8.47 3.03
CA PRO A 91 24.60 7.09 2.55
C PRO A 91 25.14 6.18 3.65
N ALA A 92 24.44 5.07 3.88
CA ALA A 92 24.82 4.05 4.87
C ALA A 92 25.84 3.06 4.30
#